data_AF-S6D4R9-F1
#
_entry.id   AF-S6D4R9-F1
#
_cell.length_a   1.000
_cell.length_b   1.000
_cell.length_c   1.000
_cell.angle_alpha   90.00
_cell.angle_beta   90.00
_cell.angle_gamma   90.00
#
_symmetry.space_group_name_H-M   'P 1'
#
loop_
_entity.id
_entity.type
_entity.pdbx_description
1 polymer ?
#
loop_
_entity_poly.entity_id
_entity_poly.type
_entity_poly.pdbx_seq_one_letter_code
_entity_poly.pdbx_strand_id
1 'polypeptide(L)'
;MSFTIHRKLCLVPRKWLGFNMDNLEVLVCKVIAEDLRHNRESIGSSLRIEKVSARLRYYNGHPWMQRVDDKSGKPELTEYYGLFIPCAHCTEFM
;
A
#
# COMPACT_ATOMS: atom_id res chain seq x y z
N MET A 1 3.68 -26.45 13.85
CA MET A 1 3.62 -25.01 14.17
C MET A 1 2.97 -24.31 13.00
N SER A 2 1.73 -23.83 13.16
CA SER A 2 1.08 -23.04 12.11
C SER A 2 1.64 -21.63 12.20
N PHE A 3 2.51 -21.25 11.26
CA PHE A 3 2.93 -19.87 11.11
C PHE A 3 1.76 -19.07 10.55
N THR A 4 1.01 -18.39 11.42
CA THR A 4 -0.03 -17.47 10.96
C THR A 4 0.67 -16.25 10.35
N ILE A 5 0.73 -16.20 9.02
CA ILE A 5 1.21 -15.03 8.30
C ILE A 5 0.16 -13.93 8.47
N HIS A 6 0.40 -12.96 9.35
CA HIS A 6 -0.48 -11.79 9.46
C HIS A 6 -0.41 -11.00 8.17
N ARG A 7 -1.52 -10.97 7.43
CA ARG A 7 -1.69 -10.16 6.22
C ARG A 7 -2.70 -9.04 6.49
N LYS A 8 -2.48 -7.89 5.88
CA LYS A 8 -3.37 -6.73 5.95
C LYS A 8 -3.90 -6.39 4.56
N LEU A 9 -5.16 -6.00 4.48
CA LEU A 9 -5.74 -5.45 3.26
C LEU A 9 -5.15 -4.06 2.99
N CYS A 10 -4.64 -3.85 1.79
CA CYS A 10 -4.25 -2.55 1.26
C CYS A 10 -4.98 -2.29 -0.05
N LEU A 11 -5.48 -1.07 -0.23
CA LEU A 11 -6.15 -0.65 -1.45
C LEU A 11 -5.13 -0.01 -2.38
N VAL A 12 -4.94 -0.60 -3.56
CA VAL A 12 -3.95 -0.16 -4.55
C VAL A 12 -4.62 0.20 -5.87
N PRO A 13 -4.06 1.14 -6.66
CA PRO A 13 -4.59 1.45 -7.99
C PRO A 13 -4.64 0.19 -8.87
N ARG A 14 -5.78 -0.09 -9.51
CA ARG A 14 -5.93 -1.23 -10.44
C ARG A 14 -4.93 -1.20 -11.59
N LYS A 15 -4.48 -0.01 -11.98
CA LYS A 15 -3.45 0.17 -13.00
C LYS A 15 -2.11 -0.50 -12.62
N TRP A 16 -1.86 -0.74 -11.33
CA TRP A 16 -0.68 -1.47 -10.88
C TRP A 16 -0.80 -2.99 -11.05
N LEU A 17 -1.98 -3.53 -11.36
CA LEU A 17 -2.15 -4.99 -11.55
C LEU A 17 -1.48 -5.52 -12.82
N GLY A 18 -1.06 -4.64 -13.74
CA GLY A 18 -0.18 -5.01 -14.85
C GLY A 18 1.28 -5.27 -14.42
N PHE A 19 1.65 -4.86 -13.20
CA PHE A 19 2.92 -5.18 -12.58
C PHE A 19 2.88 -6.57 -11.92
N ASN A 20 4.03 -7.19 -11.70
CA ASN A 20 4.11 -8.46 -11.00
C ASN A 20 3.54 -8.32 -9.56
N MET A 21 2.55 -9.15 -9.23
CA MET A 21 1.78 -9.06 -7.97
C MET A 21 2.64 -9.32 -6.73
N ASP A 22 3.54 -10.31 -6.76
CA ASP A 22 4.41 -10.62 -5.62
C ASP A 22 5.34 -9.44 -5.31
N ASN A 23 5.91 -8.84 -6.36
CA ASN A 23 6.71 -7.64 -6.24
C ASN A 23 5.88 -6.45 -5.75
N LEU A 24 4.63 -6.33 -6.17
CA LEU A 24 3.72 -5.28 -5.73
C LEU A 24 3.45 -5.37 -4.22
N GLU A 25 3.17 -6.59 -3.73
CA GLU A 25 2.94 -6.84 -2.31
C GLU A 25 4.13 -6.41 -1.46
N VAL A 26 5.33 -6.84 -1.84
CA VAL A 26 6.57 -6.50 -1.13
C VAL A 26 6.83 -5.00 -1.17
N LEU A 27 6.68 -4.37 -2.33
CA LEU A 27 6.95 -2.95 -2.51
C LEU A 27 6.01 -2.08 -1.69
N VAL A 28 4.70 -2.37 -1.72
CA VAL A 28 3.70 -1.64 -0.92
C VAL A 28 3.93 -1.87 0.57
N CYS A 29 4.29 -3.10 0.98
CA CYS A 29 4.59 -3.39 2.37
C CYS A 29 5.82 -2.64 2.88
N LYS A 30 6.88 -2.52 2.06
CA LYS A 30 8.07 -1.71 2.36
C LYS A 30 7.71 -0.24 2.58
N VAL A 31 6.94 0.34 1.66
CA VAL A 31 6.48 1.74 1.77
C VAL A 31 5.72 1.98 3.07
N ILE A 32 4.81 1.08 3.45
CA ILE A 32 4.06 1.19 4.71
C ILE A 32 4.97 1.01 5.92
N ALA A 33 5.93 0.08 5.88
CA ALA A 33 6.88 -0.10 6.97
C ALA A 33 7.79 1.12 7.16
N GLU A 34 8.22 1.74 6.07
CA GLU A 34 8.99 2.98 6.10
C GLU A 34 8.14 4.13 6.67
N ASP A 35 6.91 4.34 6.20
CA ASP A 35 5.99 5.36 6.73
C ASP A 35 5.80 5.20 8.26
N LEU A 36 5.59 3.97 8.73
CA LEU A 36 5.46 3.66 10.15
C LEU A 36 6.72 3.96 10.96
N ARG A 37 7.92 3.73 10.38
CA ARG A 37 9.21 4.04 11.03
C ARG A 37 9.48 5.55 11.08
N HIS A 38 9.08 6.30 10.05
CA HIS A 38 9.35 7.73 9.91
C HIS A 38 8.25 8.65 10.45
N ASN A 39 7.29 8.09 11.19
CA ASN A 39 6.07 8.71 11.74
C ASN A 39 6.31 9.86 12.76
N ARG A 40 7.48 10.50 12.75
CA ARG A 40 7.77 11.73 13.49
C ARG A 40 7.74 12.99 12.62
N GLU A 41 7.87 12.93 11.29
CA GLU A 41 8.03 14.18 10.50
C GLU A 41 7.42 14.31 9.09
N SER A 42 6.93 13.28 8.38
CA SER A 42 6.76 13.45 6.92
C SER A 42 5.44 12.97 6.30
N ILE A 43 4.72 13.94 5.73
CA ILE A 43 4.20 13.96 4.35
C ILE A 43 4.10 12.55 3.73
N GLY A 44 2.95 11.88 3.93
CA GLY A 44 2.76 10.45 3.66
C GLY A 44 3.47 9.89 2.42
N SER A 45 4.11 8.73 2.60
CA SER A 45 5.01 8.12 1.62
C SER A 45 4.36 7.96 0.24
N SER A 46 5.12 8.24 -0.82
CA SER A 46 4.63 8.15 -2.19
C SER A 46 5.36 7.06 -2.98
N LEU A 47 4.62 6.30 -3.78
CA LEU A 47 5.13 5.27 -4.66
C LEU A 47 4.72 5.55 -6.10
N ARG A 48 5.66 5.41 -7.04
CA ARG A 48 5.40 5.50 -8.47
C ARG A 48 5.76 4.18 -9.13
N ILE A 49 4.75 3.56 -9.75
CA ILE A 49 4.94 2.38 -10.61
C ILE A 49 4.51 2.82 -12.01
N GLU A 50 5.44 2.74 -12.96
CA GLU A 50 5.28 3.23 -14.32
C GLU A 50 4.78 4.70 -14.38
N LYS A 51 3.57 4.91 -14.90
CA LYS A 51 2.92 6.22 -15.07
C LYS A 51 1.95 6.56 -13.93
N VAL A 52 1.83 5.70 -12.91
CA VAL A 52 0.87 5.86 -11.82
C VAL A 52 1.61 6.14 -10.52
N SER A 53 1.49 7.38 -10.06
CA SER A 53 1.96 7.82 -8.75
C SER A 53 0.82 7.78 -7.74
N ALA A 54 1.10 7.25 -6.56
CA ALA A 54 0.16 7.20 -5.44
C ALA A 54 0.84 7.59 -4.13
N ARG A 55 0.06 8.12 -3.19
CA ARG A 55 0.47 8.47 -1.83
C ARG A 55 -0.26 7.56 -0.85
N LEU A 56 0.47 7.13 0.17
CA LEU A 56 -0.08 6.36 1.26
C LEU A 56 -1.03 7.25 2.09
N ARG A 57 -2.26 6.77 2.22
CA ARG A 57 -3.34 7.29 3.05
C ARG A 57 -3.99 6.14 3.80
N TYR A 58 -4.94 6.46 4.66
CA TYR A 58 -5.74 5.47 5.36
C TYR A 58 -7.22 5.76 5.12
N TYR A 59 -7.97 4.71 4.77
CA TYR A 59 -9.42 4.77 4.59
C TYR A 59 -10.05 3.63 5.40
N ASN A 60 -10.96 3.96 6.32
CA ASN A 60 -11.59 3.00 7.24
C ASN A 60 -10.58 2.09 7.96
N GLY A 61 -9.42 2.63 8.36
CA GLY A 61 -8.36 1.87 9.04
C GLY A 61 -7.50 0.99 8.13
N HIS A 62 -7.76 0.96 6.83
CA HIS A 62 -6.96 0.22 5.86
C HIS A 62 -5.98 1.15 5.11
N PRO A 63 -4.72 0.73 4.91
CA PRO A 63 -3.80 1.41 4.00
C PRO A 63 -4.40 1.56 2.61
N TRP A 64 -4.27 2.74 2.04
CA TRP A 64 -4.78 3.09 0.73
C TRP A 64 -3.73 3.89 -0.03
N MET A 65 -3.24 3.33 -1.14
CA MET A 65 -2.35 4.03 -2.06
C MET A 65 -3.18 4.91 -2.99
N GLN A 66 -3.62 6.05 -2.49
CA GLN A 66 -4.43 7.03 -3.23
C GLN A 66 -3.61 7.62 -4.38
N ARG A 67 -4.12 7.57 -5.61
CA ARG A 67 -3.42 8.20 -6.74
C ARG A 67 -3.30 9.72 -6.53
N VAL A 68 -2.20 10.31 -6.97
CA VAL A 68 -1.95 11.75 -6.77
C VAL A 68 -2.95 12.62 -7.54
N ASP A 69 -3.49 12.13 -8.64
CA ASP A 69 -4.52 12.78 -9.45
C ASP A 69 -5.96 12.46 -8.99
N ASP A 70 -6.12 11.51 -8.06
CA ASP A 70 -7.41 11.17 -7.48
C ASP A 70 -7.77 12.15 -6.35
N LYS A 71 -8.76 12.99 -6.63
CA LYS A 71 -9.31 13.96 -5.67
C LYS A 71 -10.48 13.39 -4.87
N SER A 72 -10.83 12.12 -5.08
CA SER A 72 -11.92 11.46 -4.35
C SER A 72 -11.53 11.30 -2.88
N GLY A 73 -12.48 11.53 -1.97
CA GLY A 73 -12.27 11.32 -0.53
C GLY A 73 -12.31 9.85 -0.10
N LYS A 74 -12.54 8.93 -1.04
CA LYS A 74 -12.67 7.49 -0.79
C LYS A 74 -12.17 6.67 -1.99
N PRO A 75 -11.73 5.42 -1.78
CA PRO A 75 -11.34 4.50 -2.84
C PRO A 75 -12.56 4.00 -3.61
N GLU A 76 -12.66 4.36 -4.89
CA GLU A 76 -13.66 3.80 -5.80
C GLU A 76 -13.28 2.37 -6.23
N LEU A 77 -14.18 1.40 -6.04
CA LEU A 77 -13.88 -0.03 -6.29
C LEU A 77 -13.54 -0.35 -7.75
N THR A 78 -13.96 0.49 -8.70
CA THR A 78 -13.63 0.38 -10.12
C THR A 78 -12.22 0.85 -10.44
N GLU A 79 -11.62 1.67 -9.58
CA GLU A 79 -10.27 2.25 -9.77
C GLU A 79 -9.22 1.58 -8.87
N TYR A 80 -9.66 0.97 -7.76
CA TYR A 80 -8.80 0.35 -6.75
C TYR A 80 -9.06 -1.15 -6.59
N TYR A 81 -8.01 -1.86 -6.18
CA TYR A 81 -7.99 -3.30 -5.93
C TYR A 81 -7.56 -3.59 -4.49
N GLY A 82 -8.19 -4.59 -3.87
CA GLY A 82 -7.83 -5.05 -2.53
C GLY A 82 -6.67 -6.04 -2.59
N LEU A 83 -5.46 -5.57 -2.27
CA LEU A 83 -4.26 -6.38 -2.20
C LEU A 83 -3.99 -6.80 -0.76
N PHE A 84 -3.88 -8.10 -0.49
CA PHE A 84 -3.45 -8.57 0.82
C PHE A 84 -1.93 -8.56 0.88
N ILE A 85 -1.36 -7.69 1.70
CA ILE A 85 0.09 -7.57 1.87
C ILE A 85 0.53 -8.19 3.20
N PRO A 86 1.80 -8.62 3.36
CA PRO A 86 2.34 -8.95 4.67
C PRO A 86 2.15 -7.80 5.67
N CYS A 87 2.02 -8.11 6.95
CA CYS A 87 1.94 -7.07 7.98
C CYS A 87 3.29 -6.36 8.10
N ALA A 88 3.31 -5.06 7.80
CA ALA A 88 4.50 -4.22 7.89
C ALA A 88 5.14 -4.19 9.30
N HIS A 89 4.37 -4.47 10.37
CA HIS A 89 4.90 -4.59 11.74
C HIS A 89 5.51 -5.95 12.03
N CYS A 90 5.04 -7.00 11.36
CA CYS A 90 5.51 -8.38 11.57
C CYS A 90 6.60 -8.77 10.57
N THR A 91 6.84 -7.94 9.55
CA THR A 91 7.77 -8.22 8.46
C THR A 91 9.03 -7.41 8.67
N GLU A 92 10.15 -8.09 8.90
CA GLU A 92 11.47 -7.47 8.85
C GLU A 92 11.95 -7.47 7.40
N PHE A 93 12.17 -6.28 6.86
CA PHE A 93 12.88 -6.11 5.60
C PHE A 93 14.37 -6.04 5.90
N MET A 94 15.12 -7.07 5.50
CA MET A 94 16.58 -7.07 5.45
C MET A 94 17.08 -6.36 4.19
#